data_AF-A0A382A2Y2-F1
#
_entry.id   AF-A0A382A2Y2-F1
#
_cell.length_a   1.000
_cell.length_b   1.000
_cell.length_c   1.000
_cell.angle_alpha   90.00
_cell.angle_beta   90.00
_cell.angle_gamma   90.00
#
_symmetry.space_group_name_H-M   'P 1'
#
loop_
_entity.id
_entity.type
_entity.pdbx_description
1 polymer ?
#
loop_
_entity_poly.entity_id
_entity_poly.type
_entity_poly.pdbx_seq_one_letter_code
_entity_poly.pdbx_strand_id
1 'polypeptide(L)'
;VDKFLLHFIILKTIQKELGYIKHVMDDRLSYFEQTDKKFENTFADELSQSLNQKQKSIDPKFFYDEKGSKLFERICSLPEYYLTRA
;
A
#
# COMPACT_ATOMS: atom_id res chain seq x y z
N VAL A 1 1.67 -13.95 28.54
CA VAL A 1 1.41 -14.22 27.10
C VAL A 1 2.36 -13.33 26.32
N ASP A 2 3.16 -13.93 25.44
CA ASP A 2 4.17 -13.21 24.67
C ASP A 2 3.51 -12.10 23.81
N LYS A 3 4.09 -10.90 23.84
CA LYS A 3 3.58 -9.73 23.12
C LYS A 3 3.53 -9.97 21.60
N PHE A 4 4.43 -10.82 21.09
CA PHE A 4 4.42 -11.28 19.70
C PHE A 4 3.19 -12.13 19.36
N LEU A 5 2.84 -13.06 20.25
CA LEU A 5 1.71 -13.95 20.04
C LEU A 5 0.39 -13.17 20.06
N LEU A 6 0.28 -12.19 20.97
CA LEU A 6 -0.90 -11.32 21.04
C LEU A 6 -1.05 -10.44 19.78
N HIS A 7 0.05 -9.84 19.31
CA HIS A 7 0.05 -9.04 18.08
C HIS A 7 -0.33 -9.86 16.84
N PHE A 8 0.19 -11.09 16.73
CA PHE A 8 -0.12 -12.00 15.63
C PHE A 8 -1.60 -12.43 15.61
N ILE A 9 -2.17 -12.70 16.78
CA ILE A 9 -3.60 -13.05 16.92
C ILE A 9 -4.46 -11.85 16.53
N ILE A 10 -4.12 -10.64 17.00
CA ILE A 10 -4.87 -9.41 16.68
C ILE A 10 -4.86 -9.12 15.17
N LEU A 11 -3.70 -9.20 14.51
CA LEU A 11 -3.60 -8.99 13.07
C LEU A 11 -4.46 -9.97 12.27
N LYS A 12 -4.44 -11.26 12.64
CA LYS A 12 -5.30 -12.27 12.00
C LYS A 12 -6.79 -11.97 12.18
N THR A 13 -7.19 -11.48 13.36
CA THR A 13 -8.57 -11.09 13.64
C THR A 13 -8.96 -9.88 12.79
N ILE A 14 -8.13 -8.83 12.76
CA ILE A 14 -8.39 -7.61 11.97
C ILE A 14 -8.47 -7.91 10.48
N GLN A 15 -7.53 -8.70 9.94
CA GLN A 15 -7.55 -9.08 8.52
C GLN A 15 -8.84 -9.80 8.14
N LYS A 16 -9.31 -10.71 9.01
CA LYS A 16 -10.56 -11.43 8.81
C LYS A 16 -11.78 -10.52 8.92
N GLU A 17 -11.81 -9.61 9.88
CA GLU A 17 -12.88 -8.62 10.05
C GLU A 17 -12.97 -7.64 8.87
N LEU A 18 -11.83 -7.28 8.28
CA LEU A 18 -11.75 -6.39 7.11
C LEU A 18 -11.99 -7.12 5.77
N GLY A 19 -12.33 -8.41 5.79
CA GLY A 19 -12.64 -9.18 4.59
C GLY A 19 -11.42 -9.51 3.73
N TYR A 20 -10.22 -9.61 4.30
CA TYR A 20 -9.03 -10.02 3.55
C TYR A 20 -8.91 -11.55 3.50
N ILE A 21 -8.76 -12.09 2.30
CA ILE A 21 -8.36 -13.49 2.07
C ILE A 21 -6.85 -13.55 1.88
N LYS A 22 -6.21 -14.53 2.54
CA LYS A 22 -4.80 -14.84 2.34
C LYS A 22 -4.63 -15.76 1.13
N HIS A 23 -3.80 -15.35 0.18
CA HIS A 23 -3.37 -16.14 -0.96
C HIS A 23 -1.92 -16.58 -0.72
N VAL A 24 -1.66 -17.89 -0.80
CA VAL A 24 -0.30 -18.45 -0.64
C VAL A 24 0.20 -18.82 -2.03
N MET A 25 1.34 -18.27 -2.42
CA MET A 25 2.00 -18.52 -3.72
C MET A 25 3.13 -19.54 -3.58
N ASP A 26 3.90 -19.48 -2.50
CA ASP A 26 4.92 -20.46 -2.12
C ASP A 26 5.16 -20.46 -0.59
N ASP A 27 6.15 -21.21 -0.12
CA ASP A 27 6.50 -21.35 1.31
C ASP A 27 6.85 -20.03 2.01
N ARG A 28 7.26 -19.01 1.25
CA ARG A 28 7.71 -17.71 1.75
C ARG A 28 6.87 -16.54 1.22
N LEU A 29 6.06 -16.74 0.19
CA LEU A 29 5.27 -15.72 -0.46
C LEU A 29 3.79 -15.95 -0.24
N SER A 30 3.16 -15.00 0.45
CA SER A 30 1.72 -14.89 0.54
C SER A 30 1.30 -13.43 0.51
N TYR A 31 0.18 -13.14 -0.15
CA TYR A 31 -0.44 -11.83 -0.14
C TYR A 31 -1.87 -11.90 0.42
N PHE A 32 -2.46 -10.75 0.69
CA PHE A 32 -3.84 -10.65 1.16
C PHE A 32 -4.63 -9.80 0.17
N GLU A 33 -5.81 -10.25 -0.22
CA GLU A 33 -6.71 -9.56 -1.13
C GLU A 33 -8.03 -9.30 -0.40
N GLN A 34 -8.57 -8.08 -0.51
CA GLN A 34 -9.86 -7.75 0.08
C GLN A 34 -10.99 -8.28 -0.81
N THR A 35 -11.90 -9.09 -0.26
CA THR A 35 -13.00 -9.70 -1.03
C THR A 35 -14.17 -8.78 -1.25
N ASP A 36 -14.36 -7.83 -0.34
CA ASP A 36 -15.39 -6.81 -0.46
C ASP A 36 -14.90 -5.80 -1.48
N LYS A 37 -15.14 -6.11 -2.77
CA LYS A 37 -15.00 -5.16 -3.87
C LYS A 37 -15.93 -3.98 -3.62
N LYS A 38 -15.49 -3.04 -2.78
CA LYS A 38 -15.92 -1.66 -2.92
C LYS A 38 -15.59 -1.25 -4.34
N PHE A 39 -16.49 -0.51 -4.96
CA PHE A 39 -16.24 0.12 -6.25
C PHE A 39 -14.93 0.91 -6.11
N GLU A 40 -13.84 0.40 -6.68
CA GLU A 40 -12.58 1.14 -6.69
C GLU A 40 -12.79 2.31 -7.63
N ASN A 41 -12.56 3.51 -7.11
CA ASN A 41 -12.59 4.71 -7.91
C ASN A 41 -11.51 4.61 -8.99
N THR A 42 -11.81 5.03 -10.21
CA THR A 42 -10.77 5.10 -11.23
C THR A 42 -9.76 6.19 -10.88
N PHE A 43 -8.59 6.16 -11.50
CA PHE A 43 -7.61 7.24 -11.41
C PHE A 43 -8.24 8.61 -11.70
N ALA A 44 -9.10 8.70 -12.71
CA ALA A 44 -9.79 9.94 -13.07
C ALA A 44 -10.77 10.39 -11.99
N ASP A 45 -11.51 9.46 -11.38
CA ASP A 45 -12.44 9.76 -10.29
C ASP A 45 -11.70 10.29 -9.05
N GLU A 46 -10.62 9.62 -8.65
CA GLU A 46 -9.83 10.03 -7.49
C GLU A 46 -9.15 11.40 -7.69
N LEU A 47 -8.60 11.65 -8.88
CA LEU A 47 -8.03 12.96 -9.20
C LEU A 47 -9.10 14.05 -9.28
N SER A 48 -10.22 13.78 -9.94
CA SER A 48 -11.33 14.74 -10.02
C SER A 48 -11.80 15.12 -8.62
N GLN A 49 -11.99 14.14 -7.74
CA GLN A 49 -12.41 14.38 -6.37
C GLN A 49 -11.39 15.21 -5.58
N SER A 50 -10.12 14.83 -5.60
CA SER A 50 -9.05 15.45 -4.79
C SER A 50 -8.65 16.84 -5.27
N LEU A 51 -8.63 17.08 -6.58
CA LEU A 51 -8.30 18.39 -7.15
C LEU A 51 -9.45 19.40 -7.04
N ASN A 52 -10.68 18.94 -6.84
CA ASN A 52 -11.84 19.80 -6.55
C ASN A 52 -11.96 20.20 -5.07
N GLN A 53 -11.14 19.65 -4.17
CA GLN A 53 -11.13 20.06 -2.76
C GLN A 53 -10.51 21.45 -2.58
N LYS A 54 -10.88 22.11 -1.47
CA LYS A 54 -10.30 23.41 -1.07
C LYS A 54 -8.77 23.32 -0.95
N GLN A 55 -8.29 22.26 -0.29
CA GLN A 55 -6.87 21.91 -0.26
C GLN A 55 -6.65 20.76 -1.27
N LYS A 56 -5.99 21.08 -2.38
CA LYS A 56 -5.71 20.09 -3.42
C LYS A 56 -4.64 19.11 -2.95
N SER A 57 -4.83 17.85 -3.28
CA SER A 57 -3.90 16.77 -2.99
C SER A 57 -3.93 15.73 -4.12
N ILE A 58 -2.91 14.87 -4.16
CA ILE A 58 -2.84 13.70 -5.03
C ILE A 58 -2.31 12.56 -4.18
N ASP A 59 -2.92 11.38 -4.28
CA ASP A 59 -2.43 10.19 -3.57
C ASP A 59 -1.04 9.78 -4.12
N PRO A 60 -0.02 9.58 -3.26
CA PRO A 60 1.32 9.21 -3.71
C PRO A 60 1.40 7.94 -4.55
N LYS A 61 0.40 7.04 -4.49
CA LYS A 61 0.35 5.84 -5.35
C LYS A 61 0.39 6.19 -6.83
N PHE A 62 -0.09 7.38 -7.21
CA PHE A 62 -0.09 7.87 -8.58
C PHE A 62 1.24 8.47 -9.04
N PHE A 63 2.24 8.57 -8.17
CA PHE A 63 3.59 8.99 -8.58
C PHE A 63 4.35 7.89 -9.32
N TYR A 64 3.94 6.63 -9.22
CA TYR A 64 4.75 5.49 -9.69
C TYR A 64 4.30 4.96 -11.06
N ASP A 65 4.19 5.84 -12.05
CA ASP A 65 4.19 5.42 -13.46
C ASP A 65 5.60 4.95 -13.89
N GLU A 66 5.81 4.63 -15.17
CA GLU A 66 7.13 4.21 -15.65
C GLU A 66 8.23 5.26 -15.35
N LYS A 67 7.91 6.54 -15.50
CA LYS A 67 8.88 7.63 -15.31
C LYS A 67 9.13 7.90 -13.84
N GLY A 68 8.07 7.95 -13.04
CA GLY A 68 8.15 8.18 -11.62
C GLY A 68 8.80 7.03 -10.88
N SER A 69 8.60 5.79 -11.34
CA SER A 69 9.35 4.63 -10.84
C SER A 69 10.85 4.77 -11.12
N LYS A 70 11.25 5.13 -12.35
CA LYS A 70 12.67 5.40 -12.68
C LYS A 70 13.25 6.57 -11.88
N LEU A 71 12.44 7.58 -11.58
CA LEU A 71 12.85 8.69 -10.74
C LEU A 71 13.06 8.24 -9.29
N PHE A 72 12.17 7.42 -8.75
CA PHE A 72 12.31 6.85 -7.42
C PHE A 72 13.59 6.02 -7.29
N GLU A 73 13.92 5.18 -8.27
CA GLU A 73 15.20 4.45 -8.29
C GLU A 73 16.43 5.36 -8.23
N ARG A 74 16.37 6.53 -8.89
CA ARG A 74 17.43 7.55 -8.79
C ARG A 74 17.45 8.22 -7.43
N ILE A 75 16.29 8.48 -6.82
CA ILE A 75 16.21 9.02 -5.46
C ILE A 75 16.88 8.05 -4.48
N CYS A 76 16.66 6.74 -4.63
CA CYS A 76 17.25 5.70 -3.78
C CYS A 76 18.78 5.66 -3.81
N SER A 77 19.43 6.20 -4.85
CA SER A 77 20.89 6.27 -4.94
C SER A 77 21.50 7.56 -4.38
N LEU A 78 20.67 8.54 -4.02
CA LEU A 78 21.14 9.81 -3.46
C LEU A 78 21.72 9.61 -2.04
N PRO A 79 22.85 10.26 -1.71
CA PRO A 79 23.42 10.17 -0.37
C PRO A 79 22.46 10.69 0.71
N GLU A 80 21.60 11.66 0.39
CA GLU A 80 20.59 12.22 1.30
C GLU A 80 19.44 11.24 1.60
N TYR A 81 19.13 10.31 0.68
CA TYR A 81 18.03 9.36 0.84
C TYR A 81 18.53 8.02 1.41
N TYR A 82 18.75 8.00 2.73
CA TYR A 82 19.40 6.89 3.42
C TYR A 82 18.54 5.65 3.69
N LEU A 83 17.22 5.73 3.50
CA LEU A 83 16.26 4.68 3.89
C LEU A 83 16.44 3.35 3.16
N THR A 84 17.10 3.36 1.99
CA THR A 84 17.25 2.19 1.12
C THR A 84 18.59 1.46 1.26
N ARG A 85 19.43 1.80 2.25
CA ARG A 85 20.80 1.28 2.41
C ARG A 85 21.00 0.29 3.57
N ALA A 86 19.93 -0.32 4.08
CA ALA A 86 19.98 -1.29 5.18
C ALA A 86 20.44 -2.68 4.73
#